data_AF-A0A7W1N0D1-F1
#
_entry.id   AF-A0A7W1N0D1-F1
#
_cell.length_a   1.000
_cell.length_b   1.000
_cell.length_c   1.000
_cell.angle_alpha   90.00
_cell.angle_beta   90.00
_cell.angle_gamma   90.00
#
_symmetry.space_group_name_H-M   'P 1'
#
loop_
_entity.id
_entity.type
_entity.pdbx_description
1 polymer ?
#
loop_
_entity_poly.entity_id
_entity_poly.type
_entity_poly.pdbx_seq_one_letter_code
_entity_poly.pdbx_strand_id
1 'polypeptide(L)'
;MPRISRQRVGVAGAAGLMLVSLIVAAGAAAYPTRLVPSARFMFPDWLSGPFAGFGTQMHLLAFAGALTVMIALYVVTLTHARDVPIRWVIGTVAGLHAVFLLAPPLLSTDIFGYLAHARLWSVHDLNPY
;
A
#
# COMPACT_ATOMS: atom_id res chain seq x y z
N MET A 1 26.76 0.39 20.57
CA MET A 1 26.67 -0.27 19.24
C MET A 1 27.46 0.54 18.22
N PRO A 2 28.33 -0.09 17.42
CA PRO A 2 29.11 0.60 16.39
C PRO A 2 28.20 1.22 15.30
N ARG A 3 28.63 2.34 14.70
CA ARG A 3 27.84 3.07 13.68
C ARG A 3 27.39 2.17 12.51
N ILE A 4 28.24 1.23 12.09
CA ILE A 4 27.94 0.26 11.02
C ILE A 4 26.77 -0.66 11.41
N SER A 5 26.66 -1.08 12.68
CA SER A 5 25.55 -1.94 13.09
C SER A 5 24.23 -1.16 13.11
N ARG A 6 24.26 0.10 13.56
CA ARG A 6 23.10 1.01 13.53
C ARG A 6 22.59 1.26 12.11
N GLN A 7 23.51 1.54 11.19
CA GLN A 7 23.18 1.69 9.77
C GLN A 7 22.52 0.44 9.19
N ARG A 8 23.06 -0.75 9.46
CA ARG A 8 22.49 -2.02 8.98
C ARG A 8 21.09 -2.25 9.51
N VAL A 9 20.83 -1.94 10.78
CA VAL A 9 19.49 -2.05 11.38
C VAL A 9 18.49 -1.09 10.72
N GLY A 10 18.88 0.17 10.51
CA GLY A 10 18.01 1.15 9.83
C GLY A 10 17.71 0.77 8.38
N VAL A 11 18.70 0.29 7.63
CA VAL A 11 18.51 -0.21 6.26
C VAL A 11 17.64 -1.47 6.24
N ALA A 12 17.82 -2.39 7.19
CA ALA A 12 16.97 -3.57 7.31
C ALA A 12 15.51 -3.22 7.61
N GLY A 13 15.26 -2.19 8.45
CA GLY A 13 13.92 -1.66 8.70
C GLY A 13 13.27 -1.14 7.41
N ALA A 14 14.01 -0.35 6.63
CA ALA A 14 13.53 0.19 5.35
C ALA A 14 13.27 -0.89 4.30
N ALA A 15 14.17 -1.88 4.18
CA ALA A 15 13.97 -3.03 3.30
C ALA A 15 12.77 -3.89 3.74
N GLY A 16 12.60 -4.09 5.05
CA GLY A 16 11.44 -4.77 5.62
C GLY A 16 10.13 -4.05 5.30
N LEU A 17 10.09 -2.71 5.41
CA LEU A 17 8.93 -1.91 5.02
C LEU A 17 8.54 -2.17 3.56
N MET A 18 9.51 -2.17 2.66
CA MET A 18 9.28 -2.45 1.24
C MET A 18 8.71 -3.86 1.03
N LEU A 19 9.30 -4.86 1.69
CA LEU A 19 8.86 -6.26 1.58
C LEU A 19 7.43 -6.46 2.08
N VAL A 20 7.10 -5.95 3.27
CA VAL A 20 5.75 -6.10 3.83
C VAL A 20 4.73 -5.33 2.99
N SER A 21 5.10 -4.18 2.43
CA SER A 21 4.23 -3.43 1.50
C SER A 21 3.93 -4.21 0.22
N LEU A 22 4.92 -4.90 -0.35
CA LEU A 22 4.72 -5.78 -1.51
C LEU A 22 3.77 -6.95 -1.18
N ILE A 23 3.90 -7.54 0.02
CA ILE A 23 2.99 -8.60 0.49
C ILE A 23 1.55 -8.07 0.60
N VAL A 24 1.37 -6.87 1.17
CA VAL A 24 0.06 -6.22 1.27
C VAL A 24 -0.51 -5.94 -0.11
N ALA A 25 0.27 -5.36 -1.03
CA ALA A 25 -0.16 -5.05 -2.39
C ALA A 25 -0.57 -6.32 -3.16
N ALA A 26 0.26 -7.36 -3.12
CA ALA A 26 -0.04 -8.64 -3.76
C ALA A 26 -1.28 -9.32 -3.16
N GLY A 27 -1.42 -9.31 -1.84
CA GLY A 27 -2.58 -9.91 -1.17
C GLY A 27 -3.89 -9.15 -1.40
N ALA A 28 -3.83 -7.84 -1.62
CA ALA A 28 -4.96 -7.02 -2.01
C ALA A 28 -5.35 -7.20 -3.49
N ALA A 29 -4.37 -7.44 -4.36
CA ALA A 29 -4.55 -7.70 -5.79
C ALA A 29 -5.06 -9.12 -6.09
N ALA A 30 -4.86 -10.08 -5.18
CA ALA A 30 -5.16 -11.49 -5.42
C ALA A 30 -6.65 -11.79 -5.63
N TYR A 31 -7.53 -11.15 -4.85
CA TYR A 31 -8.98 -11.42 -4.86
C TYR A 31 -9.78 -10.17 -4.48
N PRO A 32 -11.08 -10.09 -4.82
CA PRO A 32 -11.97 -9.08 -4.25
C PRO A 32 -11.97 -9.23 -2.73
N THR A 33 -11.42 -8.23 -2.03
CA THR A 33 -11.32 -8.25 -0.57
C THR A 33 -12.06 -7.05 0.03
N ARG A 34 -12.37 -7.13 1.33
CA ARG A 34 -12.88 -5.97 2.08
C ARG A 34 -11.86 -4.82 2.17
N LEU A 35 -10.60 -5.08 1.82
CA LEU A 35 -9.55 -4.06 1.79
C LEU A 35 -9.66 -3.20 0.54
N VAL A 36 -10.37 -3.62 -0.50
CA VAL A 36 -10.58 -2.85 -1.73
C VAL A 36 -12.09 -2.60 -1.86
N PRO A 37 -12.64 -1.58 -1.18
CA PRO A 37 -14.10 -1.37 -1.14
C PRO A 37 -14.73 -1.21 -2.53
N SER A 38 -13.99 -0.61 -3.47
CA SER A 38 -14.41 -0.44 -4.86
C SER A 38 -14.56 -1.75 -5.63
N ALA A 39 -13.94 -2.84 -5.15
CA ALA A 39 -14.04 -4.17 -5.72
C ALA A 39 -15.30 -4.94 -5.32
N ARG A 40 -16.18 -4.35 -4.49
CA ARG A 40 -17.35 -5.04 -3.90
C ARG A 40 -18.31 -5.61 -4.94
N PHE A 41 -18.46 -4.93 -6.09
CA PHE A 41 -19.39 -5.33 -7.15
C PHE A 41 -18.69 -5.88 -8.39
N MET A 42 -17.46 -5.44 -8.67
CA MET A 42 -16.67 -5.89 -9.81
C MET A 42 -15.18 -5.74 -9.50
N PHE A 43 -14.37 -6.71 -9.91
CA PHE A 43 -12.91 -6.66 -9.74
C PHE A 43 -12.22 -6.95 -11.07
N PRO A 44 -12.19 -5.96 -11.98
CA PRO A 44 -11.59 -6.12 -13.29
C PRO A 44 -10.05 -6.12 -13.21
N ASP A 45 -9.40 -6.70 -14.21
CA ASP A 45 -7.93 -6.89 -14.22
C ASP A 45 -7.14 -5.57 -14.14
N TRP A 46 -7.71 -4.48 -14.66
CA TRP A 46 -7.08 -3.16 -14.53
C TRP A 46 -7.09 -2.64 -13.09
N LEU A 47 -8.05 -3.09 -12.26
CA LEU A 47 -8.19 -2.70 -10.85
C LEU A 47 -7.30 -3.54 -9.94
N SER A 48 -7.04 -4.81 -10.31
CA SER A 48 -6.10 -5.67 -9.58
C SER A 48 -4.64 -5.26 -9.81
N GLY A 49 -4.35 -4.62 -10.95
CA GLY A 49 -3.04 -4.04 -11.26
C GLY A 49 -1.96 -5.10 -11.51
N PRO A 50 -0.68 -4.69 -11.63
CA PRO A 50 0.43 -5.59 -11.99
C PRO A 50 0.76 -6.65 -10.91
N PHE A 51 0.20 -6.53 -9.71
CA PHE A 51 0.41 -7.49 -8.63
C PHE A 51 -0.56 -8.69 -8.67
N ALA A 52 -1.47 -8.73 -9.65
CA ALA A 52 -2.37 -9.87 -9.84
C ALA A 52 -1.58 -11.18 -9.99
N GLY A 53 -2.01 -12.22 -9.27
CA GLY A 53 -1.41 -13.56 -9.32
C GLY A 53 -0.16 -13.79 -8.45
N PHE A 54 0.39 -12.75 -7.80
CA PHE A 54 1.60 -12.89 -6.97
C PHE A 54 1.33 -13.16 -5.48
N GLY A 55 0.06 -13.24 -5.06
CA GLY A 55 -0.31 -13.37 -3.65
C GLY A 55 -1.53 -14.23 -3.41
N THR A 56 -1.80 -14.51 -2.13
CA THR A 56 -3.03 -15.13 -1.65
C THR A 56 -3.95 -14.08 -1.06
N GLN A 57 -5.24 -14.40 -0.93
CA GLN A 57 -6.23 -13.50 -0.33
C GLN A 57 -5.75 -12.94 1.03
N MET A 58 -5.72 -11.61 1.15
CA MET A 58 -5.40 -10.92 2.41
C MET A 58 -6.68 -10.66 3.21
N HIS A 59 -6.76 -11.23 4.41
CA HIS A 59 -7.86 -10.96 5.35
C HIS A 59 -7.57 -9.74 6.23
N LEU A 60 -8.63 -9.15 6.80
CA LEU A 60 -8.53 -7.91 7.59
C LEU A 60 -7.59 -8.05 8.81
N LEU A 61 -7.62 -9.19 9.51
CA LEU A 61 -6.71 -9.46 10.62
C LEU A 61 -5.25 -9.58 10.18
N ALA A 62 -5.01 -10.25 9.04
CA ALA A 62 -3.66 -10.37 8.48
C ALA A 62 -3.12 -9.01 8.02
N PHE A 63 -3.98 -8.19 7.42
CA PHE A 63 -3.67 -6.79 7.08
C PHE A 63 -3.36 -5.95 8.32
N ALA A 64 -4.16 -6.04 9.40
CA ALA A 64 -3.90 -5.33 10.64
C ALA A 64 -2.56 -5.74 11.29
N GLY A 65 -2.24 -7.03 11.24
CA GLY A 65 -0.94 -7.55 11.65
C GLY A 65 0.20 -6.99 10.79
N ALA A 66 0.06 -7.02 9.46
CA ALA A 66 1.03 -6.45 8.53
C ALA A 66 1.25 -4.95 8.78
N LEU A 67 0.17 -4.19 9.02
CA LEU A 67 0.26 -2.77 9.34
C LEU A 67 1.01 -2.52 10.66
N THR A 68 0.77 -3.35 11.68
CA THR A 68 1.49 -3.29 12.96
C THR A 68 2.98 -3.58 12.77
N VAL A 69 3.32 -4.58 11.96
CA VAL A 69 4.72 -4.89 11.60
C VAL A 69 5.34 -3.71 10.83
N MET A 70 4.64 -3.11 9.88
CA MET A 70 5.11 -1.93 9.16
C MET A 70 5.38 -0.75 10.09
N ILE A 71 4.49 -0.50 11.06
CA ILE A 71 4.69 0.55 12.08
C ILE A 71 5.96 0.26 12.89
N ALA A 72 6.16 -0.98 13.35
CA ALA A 72 7.37 -1.36 14.08
C ALA A 72 8.64 -1.15 13.23
N LEU A 73 8.64 -1.57 11.97
CA LEU A 73 9.76 -1.38 11.03
C LEU A 73 10.03 0.09 10.72
N TYR A 74 8.97 0.91 10.63
CA TYR A 74 9.09 2.35 10.49
C TYR A 74 9.77 2.98 11.71
N VAL A 75 9.36 2.62 12.93
CA VAL A 75 9.99 3.08 14.16
C VAL A 75 11.47 2.64 14.22
N VAL A 76 11.79 1.41 13.84
CA VAL A 76 13.18 0.92 13.75
C VAL A 76 13.99 1.77 12.76
N THR A 77 13.44 2.05 11.59
CA THR A 77 14.08 2.90 10.56
C THR A 77 14.29 4.32 11.08
N LEU A 78 13.28 4.90 11.72
CA LEU A 78 13.27 6.28 12.21
C LEU A 78 14.27 6.49 13.36
N THR A 79 14.32 5.56 14.32
CA THR A 79 15.27 5.59 15.45
C THR A 79 16.73 5.52 14.99
N HIS A 80 16.98 5.00 13.78
CA HIS A 80 18.30 4.89 13.17
C HIS A 80 18.49 5.84 11.96
N ALA A 81 17.55 6.76 11.70
CA ALA A 81 17.50 7.52 10.45
C ALA A 81 18.77 8.34 10.17
N ARG A 82 19.43 8.87 11.22
CA ARG A 82 20.69 9.64 11.09
C ARG A 82 21.86 8.81 10.56
N ASP A 83 21.81 7.49 10.72
CA ASP A 83 22.83 6.55 10.26
C ASP A 83 22.47 5.89 8.93
N VAL A 84 21.24 6.08 8.42
CA VAL A 84 20.79 5.52 7.15
C VAL A 84 21.26 6.40 5.98
N PRO A 85 21.91 5.84 4.94
CA PRO A 85 22.30 6.62 3.78
C PRO A 85 21.07 7.19 3.06
N ILE A 86 21.13 8.46 2.66
CA ILE A 86 20.01 9.18 2.04
C ILE A 86 19.42 8.45 0.81
N ARG A 87 20.26 7.78 0.00
CA ARG A 87 19.82 6.97 -1.15
C ARG A 87 18.82 5.87 -0.77
N TRP A 88 18.98 5.25 0.40
CA TRP A 88 18.06 4.23 0.90
C TRP A 88 16.74 4.86 1.33
N VAL A 89 16.78 6.03 1.96
CA VAL A 89 15.57 6.77 2.34
C VAL A 89 14.78 7.15 1.09
N ILE A 90 15.41 7.81 0.12
CA ILE A 90 14.76 8.22 -1.13
C ILE A 90 14.23 7.01 -1.89
N GLY A 91 15.06 5.97 -2.07
CA GLY A 91 14.65 4.75 -2.77
C GLY A 91 13.49 4.02 -2.10
N THR A 92 13.48 3.97 -0.76
CA THR A 92 12.36 3.37 -0.01
C THR A 92 11.10 4.21 -0.15
N VAL A 93 11.19 5.52 0.00
CA VAL A 93 10.02 6.41 -0.17
C VAL A 93 9.45 6.27 -1.57
N ALA A 94 10.27 6.44 -2.62
CA ALA A 94 9.81 6.30 -4.00
C ALA A 94 9.26 4.90 -4.30
N GLY A 95 9.92 3.86 -3.79
CA GLY A 95 9.49 2.47 -3.93
C GLY A 95 8.14 2.20 -3.27
N LEU A 96 7.92 2.65 -2.04
CA LEU A 96 6.65 2.51 -1.34
C LEU A 96 5.51 3.23 -2.08
N HIS A 97 5.77 4.44 -2.60
CA HIS A 97 4.79 5.14 -3.43
C HIS A 97 4.47 4.35 -4.69
N ALA A 98 5.48 3.85 -5.41
CA ALA A 98 5.25 3.03 -6.60
C ALA A 98 4.46 1.75 -6.29
N VAL A 99 4.77 1.06 -5.19
CA VAL A 99 4.04 -0.15 -4.76
C VAL A 99 2.58 0.15 -4.50
N PHE A 100 2.26 1.18 -3.70
CA PHE A 100 0.86 1.48 -3.37
C PHE A 100 0.11 2.20 -4.48
N LEU A 101 0.81 2.89 -5.39
CA LEU A 101 0.22 3.45 -6.61
C LEU A 101 -0.24 2.35 -7.57
N LEU A 102 0.53 1.27 -7.66
CA LEU A 102 0.23 0.11 -8.52
C LEU A 102 -0.66 -0.93 -7.83
N ALA A 103 -0.86 -0.82 -6.51
CA ALA A 103 -1.78 -1.68 -5.77
C ALA A 103 -3.25 -1.27 -6.04
N PRO A 104 -4.21 -2.19 -5.84
CA PRO A 104 -5.62 -1.81 -5.81
C PRO A 104 -5.88 -0.74 -4.74
N PRO A 105 -6.92 0.10 -4.91
CA PRO A 105 -7.26 1.19 -4.00
C PRO A 105 -7.66 0.63 -2.62
N LEU A 106 -6.68 0.59 -1.72
CA LEU A 106 -6.84 0.10 -0.37
C LEU A 106 -7.68 1.08 0.45
N LEU A 107 -8.70 0.57 1.14
CA LEU A 107 -9.51 1.24 2.16
C LEU A 107 -10.26 2.52 1.72
N SER A 108 -10.11 2.97 0.47
CA SER A 108 -10.71 4.21 -0.04
C SER A 108 -11.70 3.91 -1.16
N THR A 109 -12.84 4.61 -1.12
CA THR A 109 -13.82 4.70 -2.20
C THR A 109 -13.77 6.04 -2.92
N ASP A 110 -12.91 6.96 -2.50
CA ASP A 110 -13.09 8.40 -2.78
C ASP A 110 -13.03 8.70 -4.28
N ILE A 111 -12.01 8.19 -4.97
CA ILE A 111 -11.86 8.37 -6.43
C ILE A 111 -13.07 7.82 -7.18
N PHE A 112 -13.58 6.65 -6.79
CA PHE A 112 -14.74 6.03 -7.44
C PHE A 112 -16.05 6.75 -7.10
N GLY A 113 -16.15 7.30 -5.89
CA GLY A 113 -17.26 8.17 -5.49
C GLY A 113 -17.30 9.44 -6.33
N TYR A 114 -16.17 10.13 -6.51
CA TYR A 114 -16.09 11.32 -7.35
C TYR A 114 -16.46 11.04 -8.81
N LEU A 115 -15.99 9.91 -9.37
CA LEU A 115 -16.38 9.49 -10.71
C LEU A 115 -17.89 9.19 -10.82
N ALA A 116 -18.47 8.53 -9.81
CA ALA A 116 -19.90 8.26 -9.77
C ALA A 116 -20.72 9.56 -9.71
N HIS A 117 -20.29 10.54 -8.89
CA HIS A 117 -20.91 11.86 -8.83
C HIS A 117 -20.83 12.60 -10.18
N ALA A 118 -19.68 12.57 -10.85
CA ALA A 118 -19.52 13.17 -12.18
C ALA A 118 -20.42 12.51 -13.23
N ARG A 119 -20.64 11.20 -13.15
CA ARG A 119 -21.51 10.46 -14.07
C ARG A 119 -23.00 10.71 -13.80
N LEU A 120 -23.40 10.87 -12.54
CA LEU A 120 -24.77 11.27 -12.17
C LEU A 120 -25.12 12.61 -12.81
N TRP A 121 -24.22 13.58 -12.72
CA TRP A 121 -24.41 14.88 -13.37
C TRP A 121 -24.42 14.77 -14.90
N SER A 122 -23.39 14.16 -15.50
CA SER A 122 -23.20 14.20 -16.97
C SER A 122 -24.11 13.30 -17.78
N VAL A 123 -24.60 12.19 -17.20
CA VAL A 123 -25.42 11.20 -17.94
C VAL A 123 -26.88 11.24 -17.51
N HIS A 124 -27.16 11.64 -16.28
CA HIS A 124 -28.52 11.59 -15.73
C HIS A 124 -29.06 12.98 -15.37
N ASP A 125 -28.29 14.06 -15.58
CA ASP A 125 -28.63 15.44 -15.22
C ASP A 125 -29.02 15.59 -13.74
N LEU A 126 -28.49 14.71 -12.87
CA LEU A 126 -28.75 14.72 -11.44
C LEU A 126 -27.57 15.34 -10.70
N ASN A 127 -27.85 16.40 -9.92
CA ASN A 127 -26.86 17.02 -9.04
C ASN A 127 -26.78 16.28 -7.69
N PRO A 128 -25.60 15.74 -7.31
CA PRO A 128 -25.42 15.09 -6.02
C PRO A 128 -25.19 16.06 -4.84
N TYR A 129 -25.18 17.39 -5.07
CA TYR A 129 -25.01 18.45 -4.07
C TYR A 129 -26.19 19.42 -4.06
#